data_AF-A0A349HVD8-F1
#
_entry.id   AF-A0A349HVD8-F1
#
_cell.length_a   1.000
_cell.length_b   1.000
_cell.length_c   1.000
_cell.angle_alpha   90.00
_cell.angle_beta   90.00
_cell.angle_gamma   90.00
#
_symmetry.space_group_name_H-M   'P 1'
#
loop_
_entity.id
_entity.type
_entity.pdbx_description
1 polymer ?
#
loop_
_entity_poly.entity_id
_entity_poly.type
_entity_poly.pdbx_seq_one_letter_code
_entity_poly.pdbx_strand_id
1 'polypeptide(L)'
;INMKDKYTIALEPAYFDKTADYPIGCEDNKFILTQQNAGAIALADGKVVSVTEDIRNGNGRAVKSRLWSPNRVDRINEPINAIFWLMKDPTIPPVLKLSGASLGSAMGATLATKRSSAERLAAGVDPNALVVEPYANPFRVYPLAMDYERFKELIAEGVDCYILNTGEFMGTKVQPKHTLGIIESIVEGTANFHKWENFSDIEIMDVEGFDASFANKEYAEQFVARMNDRINFVKSRETEKAGIDKLPADALEALEAVIKEAKA
;
A
#
# COMPACT_ATOMS: atom_id res chain seq x y z
N ILE A 1 9.60 8.54 -9.99
CA ILE A 1 9.09 9.93 -9.97
C ILE A 1 10.29 10.84 -10.14
N ASN A 2 10.23 11.83 -11.04
CA ASN A 2 11.26 12.86 -11.08
C ASN A 2 11.04 13.81 -9.88
N MET A 3 12.07 14.04 -9.06
CA MET A 3 11.91 14.83 -7.83
C MET A 3 11.65 16.32 -8.08
N LYS A 4 12.18 16.87 -9.18
CA LYS A 4 12.10 18.28 -9.51
C LYS A 4 10.79 18.64 -10.22
N ASP A 5 10.50 17.90 -11.28
CA ASP A 5 9.38 18.19 -12.20
C ASP A 5 8.18 17.26 -11.94
N LYS A 6 8.31 16.30 -11.01
CA LYS A 6 7.24 15.40 -10.51
C LYS A 6 6.55 14.52 -11.57
N TYR A 7 7.05 14.49 -12.80
CA TYR A 7 6.57 13.56 -13.84
C TYR A 7 6.96 12.11 -13.52
N THR A 8 6.26 11.16 -14.16
CA THR A 8 6.54 9.72 -14.03
C THR A 8 6.81 9.08 -15.38
N ILE A 9 7.66 8.05 -15.40
CA ILE A 9 8.02 7.27 -16.58
C ILE A 9 7.91 5.80 -16.22
N ALA A 10 7.31 5.00 -17.10
CA ALA A 10 7.32 3.56 -17.02
C ALA A 10 8.72 3.05 -17.41
N LEU A 11 9.38 2.34 -16.49
CA LEU A 11 10.69 1.75 -16.74
C LEU A 11 10.59 0.38 -17.43
N GLU A 12 9.45 -0.28 -17.29
CA GLU A 12 9.24 -1.63 -17.81
C GLU A 12 8.55 -1.61 -19.18
N PRO A 13 9.02 -2.42 -20.16
CA PRO A 13 8.45 -2.46 -21.50
C PRO A 13 7.12 -3.23 -21.58
N ALA A 14 6.85 -4.09 -20.59
CA ALA A 14 5.68 -4.97 -20.55
C ALA A 14 5.29 -5.29 -19.09
N TYR A 15 4.07 -5.79 -18.89
CA TYR A 15 3.58 -6.23 -17.58
C TYR A 15 3.90 -7.71 -17.37
N PHE A 16 4.30 -8.06 -16.14
CA PHE A 16 4.46 -9.44 -15.69
C PHE A 16 3.53 -9.73 -14.52
N ASP A 17 2.29 -10.09 -14.83
CA ASP A 17 1.19 -10.06 -13.88
C ASP A 17 0.67 -11.44 -13.53
N LYS A 18 0.03 -11.50 -12.35
CA LYS A 18 -0.84 -12.61 -11.99
C LYS A 18 -2.02 -12.69 -12.96
N THR A 19 -2.40 -13.91 -13.31
CA THR A 19 -3.46 -14.16 -14.32
C THR A 19 -4.80 -14.58 -13.72
N ALA A 20 -4.84 -14.93 -12.44
CA ALA A 20 -6.03 -15.49 -11.78
C ALA A 20 -7.27 -14.58 -11.82
N ASP A 21 -7.09 -13.26 -11.91
CA ASP A 21 -8.19 -12.30 -12.01
C ASP A 21 -8.85 -12.25 -13.41
N TYR A 22 -8.28 -12.94 -14.40
CA TYR A 22 -8.71 -12.94 -15.80
C TYR A 22 -9.12 -14.35 -16.25
N PRO A 23 -10.31 -14.85 -15.86
CA PRO A 23 -10.69 -16.25 -16.01
C PRO A 23 -10.72 -16.71 -17.47
N ILE A 24 -10.85 -18.03 -17.68
CA ILE A 24 -10.98 -18.60 -19.02
C ILE A 24 -12.10 -17.90 -19.82
N GLY A 25 -11.80 -17.53 -21.07
CA GLY A 25 -12.73 -16.80 -21.92
C GLY A 25 -12.76 -15.27 -21.72
N CYS A 26 -12.00 -14.73 -20.77
CA CYS A 26 -11.80 -13.28 -20.66
C CYS A 26 -11.19 -12.73 -21.97
N GLU A 27 -11.81 -11.69 -22.53
CA GLU A 27 -11.36 -11.05 -23.77
C GLU A 27 -9.92 -10.54 -23.68
N ASP A 28 -9.48 -10.10 -22.50
CA ASP A 28 -8.13 -9.58 -22.30
C ASP A 28 -7.07 -10.67 -22.53
N ASN A 29 -7.41 -11.95 -22.31
CA ASN A 29 -6.46 -13.06 -22.47
C ASN A 29 -5.91 -13.18 -23.90
N LYS A 30 -6.54 -12.57 -24.92
CA LYS A 30 -6.00 -12.49 -26.29
C LYS A 30 -4.68 -11.71 -26.39
N PHE A 31 -4.37 -10.91 -25.38
CA PHE A 31 -3.16 -10.10 -25.29
C PHE A 31 -2.06 -10.77 -24.45
N ILE A 32 -2.24 -12.01 -23.98
CA ILE A 32 -1.16 -12.80 -23.36
C ILE A 32 -0.11 -13.14 -24.42
N LEU A 33 1.15 -12.78 -24.17
CA LEU A 33 2.28 -13.12 -25.05
C LEU A 33 2.94 -14.43 -24.64
N THR A 34 3.17 -14.59 -23.34
CA THR A 34 3.70 -15.83 -22.75
C THR A 34 2.99 -16.10 -21.44
N GLN A 35 2.88 -17.37 -21.08
CA GLN A 35 2.24 -17.81 -19.85
C GLN A 35 3.13 -18.83 -19.15
N GLN A 36 3.27 -18.70 -17.83
CA GLN A 36 4.08 -19.58 -16.99
C GLN A 36 3.19 -20.15 -15.88
N ASN A 37 3.33 -21.44 -15.61
CA ASN A 37 2.69 -22.15 -14.50
C ASN A 37 1.15 -22.10 -14.45
N ALA A 38 0.48 -21.71 -15.54
CA ALA A 38 -0.97 -21.78 -15.70
C ALA A 38 -1.37 -22.87 -16.72
N GLY A 39 -2.61 -23.33 -16.66
CA GLY A 39 -3.11 -24.43 -17.49
C GLY A 39 -3.45 -23.99 -18.92
N ALA A 40 -3.71 -24.97 -19.78
CA ALA A 40 -4.31 -24.76 -21.09
C ALA A 40 -5.22 -25.95 -21.42
N ILE A 41 -6.33 -25.69 -22.10
CA ILE A 41 -7.24 -26.72 -22.59
C ILE A 41 -7.48 -26.54 -24.09
N ALA A 42 -7.72 -27.64 -24.79
CA ALA A 42 -8.19 -27.61 -26.16
C ALA A 42 -9.73 -27.61 -26.18
N LEU A 43 -10.31 -26.70 -26.96
CA LEU A 43 -11.74 -26.67 -27.26
C LEU A 43 -12.09 -27.73 -28.32
N ALA A 44 -13.39 -27.95 -28.54
CA ALA A 44 -13.89 -28.95 -29.49
C ALA A 44 -13.46 -28.69 -30.96
N ASP A 45 -13.15 -27.44 -31.31
CA ASP A 45 -12.63 -27.03 -32.62
C ASP A 45 -11.10 -27.13 -32.74
N GLY A 46 -10.43 -27.62 -31.69
CA GLY A 46 -8.97 -27.74 -31.62
C GLY A 46 -8.24 -26.48 -31.18
N LYS A 47 -8.95 -25.36 -30.93
CA LYS A 47 -8.34 -24.13 -30.41
C LYS A 47 -7.88 -24.33 -28.98
N VAL A 48 -6.64 -23.97 -28.68
CA VAL A 48 -6.11 -23.99 -27.31
C VAL A 48 -6.37 -22.66 -26.63
N VAL A 49 -6.89 -22.71 -25.40
CA VAL A 49 -7.15 -21.53 -24.56
C VAL A 49 -6.49 -21.67 -23.20
N SER A 50 -6.09 -20.55 -22.63
CA SER A 50 -5.47 -20.48 -21.31
C SER A 50 -6.46 -20.72 -20.18
N VAL A 51 -6.02 -21.47 -19.17
CA VAL A 51 -6.69 -21.63 -17.87
C VAL A 51 -5.85 -20.89 -16.82
N THR A 52 -6.27 -19.69 -16.49
CA THR A 52 -5.53 -18.67 -15.73
C THR A 52 -5.84 -18.67 -14.24
N GLU A 53 -6.91 -19.34 -13.80
CA GLU A 53 -7.47 -19.33 -12.44
C GLU A 53 -6.63 -20.10 -11.39
N ASP A 54 -5.31 -20.21 -11.58
CA ASP A 54 -4.38 -20.81 -10.62
C ASP A 54 -4.77 -22.24 -10.16
N ILE A 55 -5.51 -23.00 -10.99
CA ILE A 55 -6.03 -24.34 -10.63
C ILE A 55 -4.92 -25.32 -10.21
N ARG A 56 -3.74 -25.23 -10.85
CA ARG A 56 -2.59 -26.12 -10.58
C ARG A 56 -1.52 -25.48 -9.70
N ASN A 57 -1.23 -24.20 -9.89
CA ASN A 57 -0.21 -23.46 -9.16
C ASN A 57 -0.78 -22.11 -8.71
N GLY A 58 -0.63 -21.74 -7.44
CA GLY A 58 -1.16 -20.49 -6.86
C GLY A 58 -0.46 -19.19 -7.28
N ASN A 59 0.30 -19.22 -8.38
CA ASN A 59 1.09 -18.08 -8.84
C ASN A 59 1.37 -18.12 -10.36
N GLY A 60 0.37 -18.50 -11.17
CA GLY A 60 0.45 -18.38 -12.62
C GLY A 60 0.73 -16.94 -13.04
N ARG A 61 1.61 -16.77 -14.03
CA ARG A 61 2.04 -15.47 -14.53
C ARG A 61 1.94 -15.40 -16.04
N ALA A 62 1.77 -14.19 -16.54
CA ALA A 62 1.87 -13.92 -17.96
C ALA A 62 2.65 -12.65 -18.23
N VAL A 63 3.42 -12.67 -19.32
CA VAL A 63 3.87 -11.44 -19.97
C VAL A 63 2.74 -10.97 -20.87
N LYS A 64 2.24 -9.77 -20.62
CA LYS A 64 1.12 -9.17 -21.37
C LYS A 64 1.62 -8.23 -22.46
N SER A 65 0.93 -8.22 -23.59
CA SER A 65 1.14 -7.23 -24.66
C SER A 65 0.82 -5.83 -24.16
N ARG A 66 1.48 -4.82 -24.71
CA ARG A 66 1.14 -3.41 -24.47
C ARG A 66 -0.30 -3.07 -24.86
N LEU A 67 -0.91 -3.86 -25.76
CA LEU A 67 -2.30 -3.73 -26.19
C LEU A 67 -3.31 -4.21 -25.14
N TRP A 68 -2.86 -4.84 -24.05
CA TRP A 68 -3.71 -5.24 -22.93
C TRP A 68 -4.40 -4.04 -22.28
N SER A 69 -3.70 -2.92 -22.15
CA SER A 69 -4.20 -1.72 -21.52
C SER A 69 -4.45 -0.66 -22.58
N PRO A 70 -5.72 -0.33 -22.92
CA PRO A 70 -6.03 0.54 -24.06
C PRO A 70 -5.47 1.96 -23.90
N ASN A 71 -5.37 2.45 -22.66
CA ASN A 71 -4.91 3.80 -22.34
C ASN A 71 -3.47 3.82 -21.78
N ARG A 72 -2.63 2.86 -22.18
CA ARG A 72 -1.26 2.77 -21.68
C ARG A 72 -0.43 3.97 -22.11
N VAL A 73 0.20 4.64 -21.15
CA VAL A 73 1.19 5.70 -21.37
C VAL A 73 2.55 5.28 -20.83
N ASP A 74 3.64 5.63 -21.52
CA ASP A 74 5.01 5.41 -21.03
C ASP A 74 5.51 6.56 -20.14
N ARG A 75 4.83 7.71 -20.20
CA ARG A 75 5.16 8.91 -19.44
C ARG A 75 3.89 9.68 -19.13
N ILE A 76 3.76 10.11 -17.88
CA ILE A 76 2.75 11.09 -17.43
C ILE A 76 3.55 12.37 -17.18
N ASN A 77 3.24 13.43 -17.92
CA ASN A 77 3.99 14.69 -17.86
C ASN A 77 3.52 15.57 -16.70
N GLU A 78 2.26 15.40 -16.32
CA GLU A 78 1.62 16.07 -15.22
C GLU A 78 2.37 15.73 -13.93
N PRO A 79 2.69 16.74 -13.09
CA PRO A 79 3.31 16.50 -11.81
C PRO A 79 2.38 15.63 -10.96
N ILE A 80 2.93 14.65 -10.24
CA ILE A 80 2.15 13.93 -9.24
C ILE A 80 1.60 14.92 -8.21
N ASN A 81 0.34 14.72 -7.82
CA ASN A 81 -0.36 15.55 -6.86
C ASN A 81 -0.81 14.77 -5.61
N ALA A 82 -0.76 13.43 -5.64
CA ALA A 82 -1.10 12.58 -4.51
C ALA A 82 -0.24 11.31 -4.45
N ILE A 83 -0.02 10.81 -3.23
CA ILE A 83 0.58 9.51 -2.91
C ILE A 83 -0.41 8.72 -2.05
N PHE A 84 -0.57 7.44 -2.36
CA PHE A 84 -1.41 6.53 -1.59
C PHE A 84 -0.57 5.35 -1.07
N TRP A 85 -0.38 5.29 0.25
CA TRP A 85 0.18 4.11 0.89
C TRP A 85 -0.91 3.06 1.05
N LEU A 86 -0.80 1.96 0.29
CA LEU A 86 -1.71 0.84 0.43
C LEU A 86 -1.28 -0.02 1.62
N MET A 87 -2.03 0.05 2.71
CA MET A 87 -1.72 -0.68 3.94
C MET A 87 -2.75 -1.77 4.22
N LYS A 88 -2.33 -2.75 5.02
CA LYS A 88 -3.19 -3.73 5.66
C LYS A 88 -2.91 -3.69 7.15
N ASP A 89 -3.53 -2.73 7.82
CA ASP A 89 -3.48 -2.56 9.28
C ASP A 89 -4.91 -2.57 9.81
N PRO A 90 -5.27 -3.48 10.74
CA PRO A 90 -6.62 -3.58 11.28
C PRO A 90 -7.08 -2.35 12.08
N THR A 91 -6.16 -1.44 12.39
CA THR A 91 -6.44 -0.24 13.20
C THR A 91 -6.50 1.05 12.38
N ILE A 92 -6.19 1.00 11.10
CA ILE A 92 -6.28 2.16 10.21
C ILE A 92 -7.66 2.15 9.53
N PRO A 93 -8.47 3.22 9.61
CA PRO A 93 -9.75 3.28 8.92
C PRO A 93 -9.57 3.17 7.39
N PRO A 94 -10.65 3.06 6.59
CA PRO A 94 -10.54 2.89 5.15
C PRO A 94 -9.63 3.90 4.44
N VAL A 95 -9.59 5.14 4.94
CA VAL A 95 -8.68 6.18 4.46
C VAL A 95 -8.21 7.11 5.57
N LEU A 96 -6.95 7.52 5.48
CA LEU A 96 -6.38 8.67 6.20
C LEU A 96 -5.83 9.68 5.19
N LYS A 97 -5.94 10.97 5.50
CA LYS A 97 -5.14 12.03 4.89
C LYS A 97 -4.12 12.53 5.91
N LEU A 98 -2.86 12.63 5.50
CA LEU A 98 -1.74 13.06 6.32
C LEU A 98 -1.20 14.38 5.82
N SER A 99 -1.21 15.41 6.67
CA SER A 99 -0.72 16.75 6.32
C SER A 99 0.73 17.00 6.75
N GLY A 100 1.24 16.24 7.73
CA GLY A 100 2.63 16.29 8.18
C GLY A 100 3.55 15.51 7.25
N ALA A 101 4.54 16.17 6.62
CA ALA A 101 5.46 15.52 5.67
C ALA A 101 6.29 14.40 6.32
N SER A 102 6.81 14.62 7.54
CA SER A 102 7.56 13.61 8.28
C SER A 102 6.67 12.43 8.66
N LEU A 103 5.44 12.66 9.12
CA LEU A 103 4.49 11.58 9.40
C LEU A 103 4.11 10.80 8.14
N GLY A 104 3.76 11.49 7.05
CA GLY A 104 3.40 10.88 5.78
C GLY A 104 4.51 9.99 5.23
N SER A 105 5.75 10.44 5.30
CA SER A 105 6.89 9.62 4.90
C SER A 105 7.22 8.51 5.91
N ALA A 106 7.13 8.75 7.22
CA ALA A 106 7.37 7.73 8.25
C ALA A 106 6.35 6.59 8.13
N MET A 107 5.10 6.89 7.79
CA MET A 107 4.07 5.89 7.53
C MET A 107 4.39 5.06 6.28
N GLY A 108 4.95 5.67 5.22
CA GLY A 108 5.48 4.93 4.07
C GLY A 108 6.66 4.01 4.45
N ALA A 109 7.61 4.52 5.26
CA ALA A 109 8.74 3.72 5.77
C ALA A 109 8.29 2.58 6.70
N THR A 110 7.11 2.69 7.29
CA THR A 110 6.52 1.71 8.22
C THR A 110 5.26 1.05 7.64
N LEU A 111 5.17 0.98 6.31
CA LEU A 111 4.01 0.48 5.59
C LEU A 111 3.69 -0.96 6.03
N ALA A 112 2.49 -1.11 6.57
CA ALA A 112 1.99 -2.36 7.13
C ALA A 112 1.38 -3.26 6.05
N THR A 113 1.78 -4.52 6.02
CA THR A 113 1.19 -5.56 5.18
C THR A 113 0.84 -6.80 5.99
N LYS A 114 0.02 -7.69 5.41
CA LYS A 114 -0.21 -9.04 5.95
C LYS A 114 0.80 -10.00 5.34
N ARG A 115 1.36 -10.91 6.16
CA ARG A 115 2.21 -12.02 5.67
C ARG A 115 1.47 -12.82 4.61
N SER A 116 2.18 -13.22 3.57
CA SER A 116 1.64 -14.18 2.63
C SER A 116 1.45 -15.54 3.31
N SER A 117 0.45 -16.33 2.90
CA SER A 117 0.25 -17.69 3.41
C SER A 117 1.42 -18.65 3.10
N ALA A 118 2.42 -18.20 2.35
CA ALA A 118 3.60 -18.97 1.96
C ALA A 118 4.78 -18.82 2.93
N GLU A 119 4.75 -17.86 3.86
CA GLU A 119 5.85 -17.63 4.81
C GLU A 119 5.71 -18.53 6.05
N ARG A 120 6.64 -19.47 6.23
CA ARG A 120 6.77 -20.23 7.48
C ARG A 120 7.29 -19.30 8.59
N LEU A 121 6.54 -19.18 9.67
CA LEU A 121 6.98 -18.45 10.87
C LEU A 121 8.19 -19.17 11.50
N ALA A 122 9.21 -18.40 11.83
CA ALA A 122 10.20 -18.83 12.81
C ALA A 122 9.52 -18.98 14.18
N ALA A 123 9.99 -19.92 15.01
CA ALA A 123 9.42 -20.13 16.34
C ALA A 123 9.53 -18.86 17.20
N GLY A 124 8.42 -18.44 17.81
CA GLY A 124 8.36 -17.29 18.73
C GLY A 124 7.94 -15.95 18.12
N VAL A 125 7.64 -15.89 16.82
CA VAL A 125 7.09 -14.68 16.18
C VAL A 125 5.60 -14.59 16.47
N ASP A 126 5.16 -13.48 17.07
CA ASP A 126 3.74 -13.20 17.30
C ASP A 126 2.99 -13.22 15.94
N PRO A 127 2.03 -14.13 15.75
CA PRO A 127 1.25 -14.21 14.51
C PRO A 127 0.45 -12.92 14.21
N ASN A 128 0.21 -12.08 15.22
CA ASN A 128 -0.48 -10.79 15.08
C ASN A 128 0.47 -9.60 14.92
N ALA A 129 1.79 -9.80 14.97
CA ALA A 129 2.75 -8.72 14.79
C ALA A 129 2.63 -8.15 13.37
N LEU A 130 2.60 -6.83 13.30
CA LEU A 130 2.55 -6.09 12.04
C LEU A 130 3.79 -6.39 11.21
N VAL A 131 3.60 -6.73 9.93
CA VAL A 131 4.72 -6.87 9.01
C VAL A 131 4.95 -5.55 8.30
N VAL A 132 6.14 -5.01 8.50
CA VAL A 132 6.56 -3.76 7.90
C VAL A 132 7.33 -4.06 6.62
N GLU A 133 6.84 -3.53 5.50
CA GLU A 133 7.50 -3.58 4.20
C GLU A 133 7.67 -2.13 3.69
N PRO A 134 8.80 -1.46 4.02
CA PRO A 134 8.97 -0.04 3.73
C PRO A 134 8.72 0.30 2.26
N TYR A 135 7.82 1.25 2.02
CA TYR A 135 7.43 1.73 0.69
C TYR A 135 7.01 0.63 -0.30
N ALA A 136 6.57 -0.53 0.21
CA ALA A 136 6.27 -1.72 -0.58
C ALA A 136 7.43 -2.14 -1.51
N ASN A 137 8.68 -1.91 -1.09
CA ASN A 137 9.88 -2.17 -1.89
C ASN A 137 10.85 -3.15 -1.20
N PRO A 138 10.55 -4.48 -1.26
CA PRO A 138 11.44 -5.51 -0.70
C PRO A 138 12.76 -5.65 -1.46
N PHE A 139 12.87 -5.02 -2.63
CA PHE A 139 14.02 -5.10 -3.53
C PHE A 139 15.02 -3.95 -3.35
N ARG A 140 14.81 -3.11 -2.33
CA ARG A 140 15.67 -1.95 -2.05
C ARG A 140 17.13 -2.37 -1.84
N VAL A 141 18.03 -1.75 -2.59
CA VAL A 141 19.49 -1.98 -2.56
C VAL A 141 20.29 -0.77 -2.06
N TYR A 142 19.61 0.22 -1.49
CA TYR A 142 20.19 1.49 -1.02
C TYR A 142 19.56 1.87 0.34
N PRO A 143 20.15 2.76 1.16
CA PRO A 143 19.64 3.09 2.50
C PRO A 143 18.17 3.53 2.54
N LEU A 144 17.42 3.09 3.56
CA LEU A 144 16.00 3.43 3.72
C LEU A 144 15.76 4.95 3.84
N ALA A 145 16.70 5.67 4.45
CA ALA A 145 16.65 7.12 4.58
C ALA A 145 16.53 7.85 3.23
N MET A 146 17.02 7.27 2.13
CA MET A 146 16.91 7.89 0.80
C MET A 146 15.47 7.92 0.31
N ASP A 147 14.68 6.87 0.52
CA ASP A 147 13.27 6.89 0.17
C ASP A 147 12.51 7.85 1.09
N TYR A 148 12.84 7.83 2.39
CA TYR A 148 12.24 8.73 3.37
C TYR A 148 12.41 10.20 3.01
N GLU A 149 13.64 10.69 2.77
CA GLU A 149 13.82 12.10 2.48
C GLU A 149 13.14 12.51 1.16
N ARG A 150 13.11 11.61 0.15
CA ARG A 150 12.45 11.88 -1.12
C ARG A 150 10.93 11.95 -0.99
N PHE A 151 10.31 11.01 -0.29
CA PHE A 151 8.85 11.07 -0.10
C PHE A 151 8.45 12.23 0.80
N LYS A 152 9.22 12.51 1.86
CA LYS A 152 9.04 13.69 2.70
C LYS A 152 9.14 14.99 1.90
N GLU A 153 10.12 15.12 0.99
CA GLU A 153 10.27 16.27 0.10
C GLU A 153 9.04 16.45 -0.79
N LEU A 154 8.56 15.39 -1.43
CA LEU A 154 7.34 15.45 -2.26
C LEU A 154 6.14 15.96 -1.47
N ILE A 155 5.92 15.45 -0.26
CA ILE A 155 4.79 15.82 0.59
C ILE A 155 4.94 17.27 1.07
N ALA A 156 6.14 17.68 1.48
CA ALA A 156 6.43 19.05 1.90
C ALA A 156 6.19 20.07 0.77
N GLU A 157 6.37 19.66 -0.49
CA GLU A 157 6.10 20.48 -1.67
C GLU A 157 4.66 20.36 -2.20
N GLY A 158 3.72 19.91 -1.38
CA GLY A 158 2.28 19.96 -1.67
C GLY A 158 1.71 18.75 -2.42
N VAL A 159 2.43 17.63 -2.47
CA VAL A 159 1.82 16.35 -2.87
C VAL A 159 0.99 15.81 -1.71
N ASP A 160 -0.31 15.64 -1.91
CA ASP A 160 -1.20 15.10 -0.88
C ASP A 160 -0.77 13.66 -0.50
N CYS A 161 -0.77 13.36 0.80
CA CYS A 161 -0.41 12.03 1.30
C CYS A 161 -1.62 11.34 1.90
N TYR A 162 -1.89 10.13 1.45
CA TYR A 162 -2.99 9.30 1.93
C TYR A 162 -2.52 7.92 2.35
N ILE A 163 -3.25 7.30 3.26
CA ILE A 163 -3.20 5.86 3.51
C ILE A 163 -4.54 5.28 3.10
N LEU A 164 -4.53 4.21 2.31
CA LEU A 164 -5.73 3.41 2.02
C LEU A 164 -5.59 2.04 2.65
N ASN A 165 -6.52 1.70 3.53
CA ASN A 165 -6.57 0.36 4.10
C ASN A 165 -7.24 -0.60 3.10
N THR A 166 -6.45 -1.50 2.54
CA THR A 166 -6.91 -2.57 1.61
C THR A 166 -7.14 -3.91 2.33
N GLY A 167 -6.94 -3.92 3.65
CA GLY A 167 -7.09 -5.05 4.54
C GLY A 167 -8.49 -5.12 5.13
N GLU A 168 -8.54 -5.11 6.45
CA GLU A 168 -9.75 -5.05 7.27
C GLU A 168 -9.54 -3.93 8.29
N PHE A 169 -10.62 -3.47 8.91
CA PHE A 169 -10.60 -2.53 10.00
C PHE A 169 -11.47 -3.09 11.12
N MET A 170 -10.88 -3.34 12.29
CA MET A 170 -11.55 -3.93 13.45
C MET A 170 -12.37 -5.18 13.10
N GLY A 171 -11.81 -6.08 12.29
CA GLY A 171 -12.45 -7.32 11.83
C GLY A 171 -13.42 -7.15 10.65
N THR A 172 -13.76 -5.91 10.26
CA THR A 172 -14.62 -5.63 9.11
C THR A 172 -13.78 -5.47 7.84
N LYS A 173 -14.06 -6.28 6.81
CA LYS A 173 -13.30 -6.24 5.55
C LYS A 173 -13.50 -4.91 4.83
N VAL A 174 -12.41 -4.22 4.49
CA VAL A 174 -12.46 -3.10 3.55
C VAL A 174 -12.52 -3.69 2.14
N GLN A 175 -13.63 -3.44 1.45
CA GLN A 175 -13.91 -3.98 0.12
C GLN A 175 -13.35 -3.07 -0.98
N PRO A 176 -13.06 -3.60 -2.18
CA PRO A 176 -12.60 -2.80 -3.31
C PRO A 176 -13.52 -1.60 -3.62
N LYS A 177 -14.84 -1.76 -3.48
CA LYS A 177 -15.82 -0.66 -3.68
C LYS A 177 -15.59 0.53 -2.74
N HIS A 178 -15.13 0.27 -1.50
CA HIS A 178 -14.84 1.35 -0.56
C HIS A 178 -13.61 2.13 -1.02
N THR A 179 -12.50 1.44 -1.28
CA THR A 179 -11.25 2.09 -1.71
C THR A 179 -11.35 2.79 -3.05
N LEU A 180 -12.09 2.21 -4.01
CA LEU A 180 -12.30 2.83 -5.32
C LEU A 180 -13.19 4.07 -5.21
N GLY A 181 -14.29 4.00 -4.46
CA GLY A 181 -15.16 5.17 -4.23
C GLY A 181 -14.44 6.30 -3.47
N ILE A 182 -13.54 5.96 -2.53
CA ILE A 182 -12.68 6.94 -1.87
C ILE A 182 -11.79 7.65 -2.89
N ILE A 183 -11.06 6.90 -3.73
CA ILE A 183 -10.18 7.47 -4.76
C ILE A 183 -10.99 8.35 -5.73
N GLU A 184 -12.14 7.87 -6.20
CA GLU A 184 -13.03 8.63 -7.08
C GLU A 184 -13.45 9.95 -6.43
N SER A 185 -13.92 9.94 -5.19
CA SER A 185 -14.31 11.16 -4.48
C SER A 185 -13.17 12.17 -4.29
N ILE A 186 -11.93 11.68 -4.08
CA ILE A 186 -10.74 12.53 -3.97
C ILE A 186 -10.46 13.18 -5.33
N VAL A 187 -10.46 12.38 -6.41
CA VAL A 187 -10.17 12.85 -7.77
C VAL A 187 -11.24 13.83 -8.25
N GLU A 188 -12.51 13.62 -7.91
CA GLU A 188 -13.63 14.49 -8.27
C GLU A 188 -13.76 15.73 -7.35
N GLY A 189 -12.98 15.81 -6.27
CA GLY A 189 -13.04 16.90 -5.30
C GLY A 189 -14.31 16.91 -4.44
N THR A 190 -14.96 15.75 -4.29
CA THR A 190 -16.17 15.56 -3.48
C THR A 190 -15.89 14.89 -2.12
N ALA A 191 -14.66 14.42 -1.90
CA ALA A 191 -14.22 13.85 -0.63
C ALA A 191 -14.31 14.86 0.52
N ASN A 192 -14.92 14.47 1.62
CA ASN A 192 -15.08 15.30 2.82
C ASN A 192 -14.20 14.78 3.96
N PHE A 193 -12.99 15.31 4.05
CA PHE A 193 -12.10 15.03 5.16
C PHE A 193 -12.42 15.91 6.37
N HIS A 194 -12.28 15.34 7.55
CA HIS A 194 -12.34 16.07 8.81
C HIS A 194 -11.26 15.57 9.76
N LYS A 195 -10.88 16.44 10.70
CA LYS A 195 -9.89 16.13 11.73
C LYS A 195 -10.27 14.84 12.46
N TRP A 196 -9.32 13.92 12.57
CA TRP A 196 -9.52 12.69 13.31
C TRP A 196 -9.15 12.89 14.78
N GLU A 197 -10.12 12.75 15.69
CA GLU A 197 -9.91 12.87 17.14
C GLU A 197 -9.08 14.13 17.50
N ASN A 198 -8.05 13.97 18.33
CA ASN A 198 -7.16 15.05 18.73
C ASN A 198 -5.96 15.25 17.79
N PHE A 199 -5.82 14.45 16.73
CA PHE A 199 -4.63 14.44 15.88
C PHE A 199 -4.40 15.77 15.16
N SER A 200 -3.20 16.31 15.24
CA SER A 200 -2.87 17.61 14.64
C SER A 200 -2.71 17.55 13.13
N ASP A 201 -2.27 16.40 12.60
CA ASP A 201 -1.88 16.24 11.20
C ASP A 201 -2.56 15.06 10.47
N ILE A 202 -3.59 14.46 11.09
CA ILE A 202 -4.35 13.33 10.54
C ILE A 202 -5.85 13.68 10.39
N GLU A 203 -6.36 13.45 9.18
CA GLU A 203 -7.79 13.58 8.86
C GLU A 203 -8.33 12.24 8.35
N ILE A 204 -9.63 12.01 8.57
CA ILE A 204 -10.38 10.85 8.09
C ILE A 204 -11.55 11.29 7.22
N MET A 205 -12.10 10.33 6.48
CA MET A 205 -13.41 10.45 5.85
C MET A 205 -14.34 9.40 6.45
N ASP A 206 -15.58 9.79 6.74
CA ASP A 206 -16.59 8.84 7.21
C ASP A 206 -16.95 7.87 6.09
N VAL A 207 -16.79 6.58 6.36
CA VAL A 207 -17.16 5.50 5.44
C VAL A 207 -18.16 4.61 6.14
N GLU A 208 -19.34 4.43 5.54
CA GLU A 208 -20.42 3.64 6.12
C GLU A 208 -19.93 2.24 6.53
N GLY A 209 -20.21 1.86 7.78
CA GLY A 209 -19.80 0.58 8.36
C GLY A 209 -18.40 0.56 8.99
N PHE A 210 -17.69 1.70 9.04
CA PHE A 210 -16.36 1.83 9.65
C PHE A 210 -16.34 2.97 10.68
N ASP A 211 -16.49 2.63 11.97
CA ASP A 211 -16.41 3.60 13.07
C ASP A 211 -14.98 3.70 13.61
N ALA A 212 -14.33 4.84 13.34
CA ALA A 212 -12.97 5.14 13.75
C ALA A 212 -12.88 5.96 15.06
N SER A 213 -13.94 5.97 15.88
CA SER A 213 -13.93 6.74 17.13
C SER A 213 -13.14 6.06 18.24
N PHE A 214 -12.33 6.84 18.95
CA PHE A 214 -11.61 6.40 20.15
C PHE A 214 -12.51 6.29 21.39
N ALA A 215 -13.80 6.58 21.28
CA ALA A 215 -14.79 6.17 22.27
C ALA A 215 -14.79 4.64 22.48
N ASN A 216 -14.44 3.88 21.45
CA ASN A 216 -14.11 2.47 21.59
C ASN A 216 -12.68 2.32 22.15
N LYS A 217 -12.58 2.01 23.44
CA LYS A 217 -11.30 1.88 24.15
C LYS A 217 -10.44 0.72 23.64
N GLU A 218 -11.06 -0.39 23.27
CA GLU A 218 -10.33 -1.53 22.71
C GLU A 218 -9.66 -1.13 21.40
N TYR A 219 -10.39 -0.41 20.55
CA TYR A 219 -9.83 0.14 19.31
C TYR A 219 -8.68 1.11 19.58
N ALA A 220 -8.87 2.08 20.48
CA ALA A 220 -7.83 3.06 20.81
C ALA A 220 -6.54 2.38 21.35
N GLU A 221 -6.69 1.37 22.21
CA GLU A 221 -5.56 0.57 22.71
C GLU A 221 -4.83 -0.18 21.59
N GLN A 222 -5.59 -0.80 20.67
CA GLN A 222 -5.01 -1.50 19.52
C GLN A 222 -4.28 -0.53 18.57
N PHE A 223 -4.85 0.63 18.28
CA PHE A 223 -4.21 1.67 17.45
C PHE A 223 -2.86 2.10 18.06
N VAL A 224 -2.85 2.40 19.36
CA VAL A 224 -1.62 2.74 20.09
C VAL A 224 -0.60 1.59 20.03
N ALA A 225 -1.03 0.34 20.18
CA ALA A 225 -0.14 -0.82 20.05
C ALA A 225 0.49 -0.90 18.66
N ARG A 226 -0.29 -0.72 17.58
CA ARG A 226 0.21 -0.72 16.19
C ARG A 226 1.13 0.46 15.87
N MET A 227 0.94 1.61 16.49
CA MET A 227 1.89 2.73 16.39
C MET A 227 3.19 2.45 17.15
N ASN A 228 3.13 1.79 18.31
CA ASN A 228 4.33 1.35 19.02
C ASN A 228 5.13 0.31 18.21
N ASP A 229 4.47 -0.60 17.49
CA ASP A 229 5.15 -1.54 16.59
C ASP A 229 5.98 -0.81 15.53
N ARG A 230 5.43 0.28 14.97
CA ARG A 230 6.14 1.13 13.99
C ARG A 230 7.33 1.84 14.62
N ILE A 231 7.16 2.41 15.80
CA ILE A 231 8.26 3.05 16.56
C ILE A 231 9.38 2.05 16.84
N ASN A 232 9.03 0.84 17.29
CA ASN A 232 9.99 -0.22 17.55
C ASN A 232 10.72 -0.65 16.27
N PHE A 233 10.02 -0.73 15.14
CA PHE A 233 10.63 -0.96 13.84
C PHE A 233 11.66 0.13 13.50
N VAL A 234 11.29 1.42 13.59
CA VAL A 234 12.20 2.54 13.32
C VAL A 234 13.43 2.51 14.24
N LYS A 235 13.24 2.29 15.54
CA LYS A 235 14.34 2.16 16.51
C LYS A 235 15.27 1.00 16.18
N SER A 236 14.73 -0.15 15.77
CA SER A 236 15.54 -1.32 15.40
C SER A 236 16.46 -1.05 14.21
N ARG A 237 16.06 -0.16 13.28
CA ARG A 237 16.85 0.18 12.08
C ARG A 237 18.17 0.87 12.42
N GLU A 238 18.34 1.42 13.62
CA GLU A 238 19.59 2.06 14.04
C GLU A 238 20.76 1.06 14.15
N THR A 239 20.47 -0.22 14.41
CA THR A 239 21.50 -1.24 14.68
C THR A 239 21.41 -2.43 13.74
N GLU A 240 20.21 -2.78 13.27
CA GLU A 240 20.04 -3.88 12.32
C GLU A 240 20.81 -3.59 11.02
N LYS A 241 21.45 -4.63 10.45
CA LYS A 241 22.30 -4.51 9.25
C LYS A 241 23.34 -3.38 9.38
N ALA A 242 23.93 -3.25 10.57
CA ALA A 242 24.90 -2.21 10.90
C ALA A 242 24.38 -0.76 10.72
N GLY A 243 23.06 -0.56 10.86
CA GLY A 243 22.44 0.76 10.84
C GLY A 243 22.24 1.35 9.44
N ILE A 244 22.42 0.57 8.37
CA ILE A 244 22.24 1.04 6.98
C ILE A 244 20.83 1.61 6.72
N ASP A 245 19.84 1.12 7.48
CA ASP A 245 18.44 1.50 7.33
C ASP A 245 17.98 2.55 8.34
N LYS A 246 18.91 3.13 9.12
CA LYS A 246 18.60 4.20 10.08
C LYS A 246 17.88 5.34 9.38
N LEU A 247 16.77 5.78 9.99
CA LEU A 247 16.00 6.94 9.52
C LEU A 247 16.46 8.23 10.24
N PRO A 248 16.20 9.41 9.64
CA PRO A 248 16.31 10.69 10.33
C PRO A 248 15.42 10.75 11.58
N ALA A 249 15.82 11.57 12.56
CA ALA A 249 15.17 11.63 13.88
C ALA A 249 13.69 12.04 13.81
N ASP A 250 13.35 12.93 12.87
CA ASP A 250 11.98 13.44 12.69
C ASP A 250 10.98 12.34 12.30
N ALA A 251 11.45 11.22 11.72
CA ALA A 251 10.61 10.06 11.44
C ALA A 251 10.08 9.42 12.73
N LEU A 252 10.96 9.28 13.73
CA LEU A 252 10.59 8.73 15.03
C LEU A 252 9.75 9.72 15.84
N GLU A 253 10.14 10.99 15.84
CA GLU A 253 9.42 12.06 16.53
C GLU A 253 7.98 12.19 16.04
N ALA A 254 7.75 12.10 14.72
CA ALA A 254 6.41 12.13 14.13
C ALA A 254 5.53 10.97 14.63
N LEU A 255 6.05 9.75 14.67
CA LEU A 255 5.29 8.58 15.17
C LEU A 255 5.02 8.68 16.68
N GLU A 256 5.98 9.18 17.46
CA GLU A 256 5.82 9.39 18.91
C GLU A 256 4.79 10.51 19.21
N ALA A 257 4.72 11.55 18.37
CA ALA A 257 3.69 12.59 18.47
C ALA A 257 2.28 12.03 18.30
N VAL A 258 2.06 11.13 17.33
CA VAL A 258 0.76 10.46 17.15
C VAL A 258 0.35 9.70 18.42
N ILE A 259 1.26 8.96 19.08
CA ILE A 259 0.92 8.27 20.32
C ILE A 259 0.56 9.24 21.45
N LYS A 260 1.28 10.37 21.53
CA LYS A 260 1.01 11.39 22.55
C LYS A 260 -0.38 12.00 22.34
N GLU A 261 -0.74 12.32 21.11
CA GLU A 261 -2.05 12.89 20.75
C GLU A 261 -3.18 11.88 20.92
N ALA A 262 -2.96 10.61 20.60
CA ALA A 262 -3.93 9.53 20.80
C ALA A 262 -4.31 9.31 22.27
N LYS A 263 -3.43 9.70 23.20
CA LYS A 263 -3.61 9.52 24.65
C LYS A 263 -4.03 10.79 25.39
N ALA A 264 -4.07 11.93 24.70
CA ALA A 264 -4.41 13.23 25.26
C ALA A 264 -5.93 13.42 25.34
#